data_AF-A0A7Y8Y256-F1
#
_entry.id   AF-A0A7Y8Y256-F1
#
_cell.length_a   1.000
_cell.length_b   1.000
_cell.length_c   1.000
_cell.angle_alpha   90.00
_cell.angle_beta   90.00
_cell.angle_gamma   90.00
#
_symmetry.space_group_name_H-M   'P 1'
#
loop_
_entity.id
_entity.type
_entity.pdbx_description
1 polymer ?
#
loop_
_entity_poly.entity_id
_entity_poly.type
_entity_poly.pdbx_seq_one_letter_code
_entity_poly.pdbx_strand_id
1 'polypeptide(L)'
;MSNKSFFTSLLSLFPFLSSAKKTAQPQIDELESKINDLKTSMLSYRKEAEPSYSKKDVEKCVLILKEYLVQMAKTNSKEKGMAVVESTVMQLNELNDDCEGELIETGEREQIADIIILAGNKKGYNAVDEDVTEEWREW
;
A
#
# COMPACT_ATOMS: atom_id res chain seq x y z
N MET A 1 -46.34 -45.32 0.71
CA MET A 1 -46.48 -45.03 -0.73
C MET A 1 -46.24 -43.54 -0.90
N SER A 2 -45.07 -43.14 -1.40
CA SER A 2 -44.82 -42.79 -2.81
C SER A 2 -45.53 -41.50 -3.24
N ASN A 3 -44.98 -40.59 -4.03
CA ASN A 3 -43.64 -40.24 -4.52
C ASN A 3 -43.91 -39.04 -5.48
N LYS A 4 -42.89 -38.22 -5.77
CA LYS A 4 -42.77 -37.30 -6.94
C LYS A 4 -43.57 -35.99 -6.86
N SER A 5 -43.16 -34.87 -7.46
CA SER A 5 -41.93 -34.36 -8.10
C SER A 5 -42.31 -33.01 -8.73
N PHE A 6 -41.30 -32.24 -9.11
CA PHE A 6 -41.28 -31.13 -10.08
C PHE A 6 -41.79 -29.76 -9.61
N PHE A 7 -40.84 -28.86 -9.38
CA PHE A 7 -40.92 -27.54 -10.00
C PHE A 7 -39.63 -27.24 -10.76
N THR A 8 -39.84 -26.91 -12.02
CA THR A 8 -38.88 -26.60 -13.07
C THR A 8 -38.25 -25.23 -12.91
N SER A 9 -37.00 -25.15 -13.37
CA SER A 9 -36.19 -23.97 -13.69
C SER A 9 -36.96 -22.76 -14.22
N LEU A 10 -36.52 -21.56 -13.82
CA LEU A 10 -36.35 -20.42 -14.73
C LEU A 10 -35.24 -19.48 -14.20
N LEU A 11 -34.12 -19.53 -14.91
CA LEU A 11 -33.09 -18.51 -15.03
C LEU A 11 -33.71 -17.09 -15.13
N SER A 12 -33.19 -16.13 -14.37
CA SER A 12 -33.05 -14.76 -14.88
C SER A 12 -31.85 -14.03 -14.24
N LEU A 13 -30.87 -13.79 -15.12
CA LEU A 13 -29.93 -12.67 -15.18
C LEU A 13 -29.23 -12.21 -13.89
N PHE A 14 -28.08 -12.82 -13.61
CA PHE A 14 -26.92 -12.05 -13.16
C PHE A 14 -26.04 -11.74 -14.38
N PRO A 15 -25.87 -10.49 -14.80
CA PRO A 15 -24.86 -10.16 -15.77
C PRO A 15 -23.49 -10.23 -15.10
N PHE A 16 -22.75 -11.27 -15.48
CA PHE A 16 -21.34 -11.20 -15.89
C PHE A 16 -20.51 -10.04 -15.29
N LEU A 17 -19.90 -10.26 -14.12
CA LEU A 17 -18.66 -9.58 -13.73
C LEU A 17 -17.68 -10.62 -13.16
N SER A 18 -17.02 -11.35 -14.04
CA SER A 18 -16.00 -12.35 -13.65
C SER A 18 -14.65 -12.16 -14.34
N SER A 19 -14.34 -10.98 -14.87
CA SER A 19 -13.03 -10.74 -15.52
C SER A 19 -12.14 -9.72 -14.79
N ALA A 20 -12.70 -8.69 -14.13
CA ALA A 20 -11.90 -7.62 -13.51
C ALA A 20 -11.20 -8.01 -12.18
N LYS A 21 -11.66 -9.05 -11.48
CA LYS A 21 -11.06 -9.45 -10.19
C LYS A 21 -9.69 -10.14 -10.31
N LYS A 22 -9.40 -10.78 -11.45
CA LYS A 22 -8.23 -11.66 -11.57
C LYS A 22 -6.90 -10.90 -11.75
N THR A 23 -6.94 -9.65 -12.23
CA THR A 23 -5.76 -8.82 -12.50
C THR A 23 -5.40 -7.84 -11.37
N ALA A 24 -6.36 -7.49 -10.51
CA ALA A 24 -6.12 -6.61 -9.36
C ALA A 24 -5.46 -7.34 -8.17
N GLN A 25 -5.79 -8.62 -7.97
CA GLN A 25 -5.27 -9.42 -6.85
C GLN A 25 -3.73 -9.57 -6.87
N PRO A 26 -3.09 -9.95 -7.99
CA PRO A 26 -1.63 -10.15 -8.03
C PRO A 26 -0.82 -8.86 -7.83
N GLN A 27 -1.42 -7.69 -8.09
CA GLN A 27 -0.75 -6.40 -7.99
C GLN A 27 -0.72 -5.86 -6.56
N ILE A 28 -1.75 -6.17 -5.77
CA ILE A 28 -1.78 -5.87 -4.34
C ILE A 28 -0.78 -6.78 -3.62
N ASP A 29 -0.70 -8.06 -4.01
CA ASP A 29 0.24 -9.02 -3.42
C ASP A 29 1.72 -8.56 -3.60
N GLU A 30 2.06 -7.95 -4.73
CA GLU A 30 3.41 -7.38 -4.98
C GLU A 30 3.73 -6.23 -4.03
N LEU A 31 2.82 -5.26 -3.88
CA LEU A 31 3.01 -4.10 -2.99
C LEU A 31 3.04 -4.53 -1.52
N GLU A 32 2.23 -5.50 -1.13
CA GLU A 32 2.29 -6.09 0.22
C GLU A 32 3.62 -6.81 0.48
N SER A 33 4.18 -7.51 -0.51
CA SER A 33 5.52 -8.10 -0.40
C SER A 33 6.57 -7.04 -0.15
N LYS A 34 6.57 -5.94 -0.90
CA LYS A 34 7.52 -4.82 -0.71
C LYS A 34 7.41 -4.19 0.68
N ILE A 35 6.19 -4.03 1.21
CA ILE A 35 5.98 -3.55 2.59
C ILE A 35 6.56 -4.55 3.61
N ASN A 36 6.45 -5.86 3.38
CA ASN A 36 7.02 -6.88 4.26
C ASN A 36 8.56 -6.91 4.18
N ASP A 37 9.14 -6.65 3.00
CA ASP A 37 10.58 -6.54 2.80
C ASP A 37 11.12 -5.31 3.56
N LEU A 38 10.47 -4.16 3.42
CA LEU A 38 10.77 -2.94 4.20
C LEU A 38 10.73 -3.21 5.71
N LYS A 39 9.65 -3.83 6.18
CA LYS A 39 9.53 -4.23 7.59
C LYS A 39 10.72 -5.09 8.02
N THR A 40 11.11 -6.06 7.19
CA THR A 40 12.24 -6.96 7.50
C THR A 40 13.56 -6.20 7.55
N SER A 41 13.77 -5.24 6.64
CA SER A 41 14.93 -4.34 6.63
C SER A 41 15.03 -3.56 7.95
N MET A 42 13.98 -2.81 8.31
CA MET A 42 13.94 -2.01 9.54
C MET A 42 14.13 -2.85 10.80
N LEU A 43 13.49 -4.03 10.88
CA LEU A 43 13.64 -4.91 12.04
C LEU A 43 15.03 -5.52 12.15
N SER A 44 15.73 -5.71 11.02
CA SER A 44 17.10 -6.25 10.98
C SER A 44 18.09 -5.17 11.37
N TYR A 45 17.99 -3.97 10.78
CA TYR A 45 18.79 -2.81 11.18
C TYR A 45 18.68 -2.55 12.68
N ARG A 46 17.46 -2.58 13.25
CA ARG A 46 17.31 -2.39 14.69
C ARG A 46 18.05 -3.42 15.54
N LYS A 47 18.18 -4.67 15.09
CA LYS A 47 18.94 -5.70 15.82
C LYS A 47 20.45 -5.48 15.76
N GLU A 48 20.92 -4.82 14.71
CA GLU A 48 22.35 -4.63 14.44
C GLU A 48 22.88 -3.30 14.99
N ALA A 49 22.09 -2.23 14.86
CA ALA A 49 22.50 -0.87 15.19
C ALA A 49 21.87 -0.32 16.49
N GLU A 50 20.86 -1.00 17.05
CA GLU A 50 20.15 -0.57 18.27
C GLU A 50 19.69 0.91 18.27
N PRO A 51 19.01 1.40 17.21
CA PRO A 51 18.47 2.76 17.16
C PRO A 51 17.37 2.95 18.20
N SER A 52 17.01 4.21 18.44
CA SER A 52 16.03 4.64 19.45
C SER A 52 14.60 4.18 19.16
N TYR A 53 14.24 3.98 17.88
CA TYR A 53 12.89 3.59 17.50
C TYR A 53 12.54 2.15 17.90
N SER A 54 11.27 1.93 18.23
CA SER A 54 10.80 0.64 18.72
C SER A 54 10.26 -0.26 17.61
N LYS A 55 9.99 -1.53 17.96
CA LYS A 55 9.17 -2.42 17.10
C LYS A 55 7.82 -1.81 16.75
N LYS A 56 7.21 -1.06 17.68
CA LYS A 56 5.89 -0.47 17.46
C LYS A 56 5.94 0.62 16.40
N ASP A 57 7.04 1.37 16.31
CA ASP A 57 7.20 2.44 15.33
C ASP A 57 7.38 1.87 13.92
N VAL A 58 8.11 0.75 13.79
CA VAL A 58 8.13 -0.03 12.54
C VAL A 58 6.72 -0.52 12.15
N GLU A 59 5.93 -1.02 13.09
CA GLU A 59 4.54 -1.43 12.77
C GLU A 59 3.66 -0.23 12.38
N LYS A 60 3.86 0.96 12.98
CA LYS A 60 3.14 2.18 12.56
C LYS A 60 3.50 2.56 11.12
N CYS A 61 4.78 2.54 10.75
CA CYS A 61 5.22 2.78 9.38
C CYS A 61 4.54 1.82 8.39
N VAL A 62 4.53 0.52 8.71
CA VAL A 62 3.83 -0.50 7.91
C VAL A 62 2.34 -0.24 7.80
N LEU A 63 1.68 0.20 8.88
CA LEU A 63 0.26 0.53 8.87
C LEU A 63 -0.04 1.76 8.00
N ILE A 64 0.79 2.81 8.06
CA ILE A 64 0.67 3.99 7.19
C ILE A 64 0.72 3.57 5.72
N LEU A 65 1.69 2.73 5.34
CA LEU A 65 1.82 2.27 3.96
C LEU A 65 0.67 1.36 3.52
N LYS A 66 0.15 0.50 4.40
CA LYS A 66 -1.03 -0.31 4.11
C LYS A 66 -2.28 0.54 3.92
N GLU A 67 -2.47 1.55 4.77
CA GLU A 67 -3.59 2.48 4.63
C GLU A 67 -3.46 3.29 3.33
N TYR A 68 -2.25 3.72 2.98
CA TYR A 68 -1.97 4.33 1.67
C TYR A 68 -2.45 3.47 0.51
N LEU A 69 -2.12 2.17 0.48
CA LEU A 69 -2.59 1.26 -0.58
C LEU A 69 -4.13 1.19 -0.64
N VAL A 70 -4.79 1.11 0.53
CA VAL A 70 -6.25 1.08 0.64
C VAL A 70 -6.88 2.37 0.14
N GLN A 71 -6.32 3.53 0.49
CA GLN A 71 -6.84 4.83 0.06
C GLN A 71 -6.55 5.09 -1.42
N MET A 72 -5.34 4.79 -1.90
CA MET A 72 -4.97 4.91 -3.30
C MET A 72 -5.84 4.03 -4.20
N ALA A 73 -6.23 2.83 -3.76
CA ALA A 73 -7.15 1.99 -4.51
C ALA A 73 -8.53 2.66 -4.74
N LYS A 74 -9.02 3.43 -3.77
CA LYS A 74 -10.34 4.11 -3.80
C LYS A 74 -10.35 5.39 -4.65
N THR A 75 -9.19 5.95 -4.99
CA THR A 75 -9.13 7.18 -5.79
C THR A 75 -9.59 6.94 -7.23
N ASN A 76 -10.09 8.00 -7.87
CA ASN A 76 -10.61 7.96 -9.23
C ASN A 76 -10.09 9.09 -10.12
N SER A 77 -9.09 9.85 -9.66
CA SER A 77 -8.41 10.89 -10.43
C SER A 77 -7.00 11.10 -9.90
N LYS A 78 -6.11 11.67 -10.73
CA LYS A 78 -4.72 11.96 -10.35
C LYS A 78 -4.67 12.91 -9.16
N GLU A 79 -5.51 13.93 -9.14
CA GLU A 79 -5.55 14.95 -8.08
C GLU A 79 -5.85 14.31 -6.71
N LYS A 80 -6.84 13.40 -6.64
CA LYS A 80 -7.13 12.66 -5.41
C LYS A 80 -6.01 11.69 -5.05
N GLY A 81 -5.37 11.08 -6.05
CA GLY A 81 -4.18 10.26 -5.86
C GLY A 81 -3.05 11.03 -5.19
N MET A 82 -2.73 12.22 -5.70
CA MET A 82 -1.66 13.08 -5.16
C MET A 82 -1.99 13.58 -3.75
N ALA A 83 -3.25 13.89 -3.45
CA ALA A 83 -3.66 14.22 -2.08
C ALA A 83 -3.44 13.04 -1.10
N VAL A 84 -3.62 11.79 -1.55
CA VAL A 84 -3.30 10.59 -0.76
C VAL A 84 -1.79 10.42 -0.60
N VAL A 85 -0.99 10.72 -1.62
CA VAL A 85 0.47 10.71 -1.55
C VAL A 85 0.97 11.72 -0.52
N GLU A 86 0.59 12.99 -0.66
CA GLU A 86 0.95 14.07 0.26
C GLU A 86 0.60 13.70 1.70
N SER A 87 -0.65 13.28 1.95
CA SER A 87 -1.09 12.89 3.28
C SER A 87 -0.29 11.72 3.87
N THR A 88 0.17 10.80 3.02
CA THR A 88 1.01 9.65 3.45
C THR A 88 2.42 10.11 3.79
N VAL A 89 3.03 10.94 2.96
CA VAL A 89 4.38 11.47 3.19
C VAL A 89 4.41 12.30 4.47
N MET A 90 3.41 13.15 4.71
CA MET A 90 3.30 13.92 5.95
C MET A 90 3.22 13.04 7.20
N GLN A 91 2.44 11.95 7.16
CA GLN A 91 2.37 10.99 8.28
C GLN A 91 3.69 10.27 8.51
N LEU A 92 4.44 9.98 7.44
CA LEU A 92 5.77 9.38 7.54
C LEU A 92 6.80 10.37 8.10
N ASN A 93 6.74 11.64 7.71
CA ASN A 93 7.58 12.70 8.30
C ASN A 93 7.33 12.81 9.80
N GLU A 94 6.06 12.92 10.22
CA GLU A 94 5.66 13.01 11.63
C GLU A 94 6.15 11.78 12.43
N LEU A 95 5.95 10.57 11.88
CA LEU A 95 6.42 9.35 12.54
C LEU A 95 7.95 9.29 12.64
N ASN A 96 8.67 9.78 11.62
CA ASN A 96 10.12 9.82 11.65
C ASN A 96 10.64 10.85 12.66
N ASP A 97 10.01 12.02 12.74
CA ASP A 97 10.32 13.07 13.73
C ASP A 97 10.07 12.59 15.16
N ASP A 98 8.96 11.88 15.40
CA ASP A 98 8.66 11.18 16.67
C ASP A 98 9.75 10.17 17.07
N CYS A 99 10.56 9.71 16.10
CA CYS A 99 11.69 8.81 16.28
C CYS A 99 13.04 9.53 16.16
N GLU A 100 13.09 10.84 16.38
CA GLU A 100 14.29 11.68 16.31
C GLU A 100 15.03 11.59 14.96
N GLY A 101 14.31 11.25 13.88
CA GLY A 101 14.84 11.10 12.54
C GLY A 101 15.50 9.74 12.24
N GLU A 102 15.56 8.82 13.20
CA GLU A 102 16.27 7.54 13.07
C GLU A 102 15.45 6.41 12.43
N LEU A 103 14.14 6.60 12.22
CA LEU A 103 13.28 5.52 11.73
C LEU A 103 13.49 5.25 10.23
N ILE A 104 13.64 6.30 9.42
CA ILE A 104 13.75 6.24 7.96
C ILE A 104 15.18 6.56 7.51
N GLU A 105 16.01 5.51 7.51
CA GLU A 105 17.39 5.52 7.03
C GLU A 105 17.48 5.45 5.50
N THR A 106 18.66 5.78 4.94
CA THR A 106 18.88 5.89 3.48
C THR A 106 18.29 4.74 2.65
N GLY A 107 18.43 3.48 3.12
CA GLY A 107 17.92 2.31 2.40
C GLY A 107 16.40 2.16 2.46
N GLU A 108 15.79 2.55 3.58
CA GLU A 108 14.35 2.58 3.79
C GLU A 108 13.68 3.69 2.97
N ARG A 109 14.37 4.83 2.75
CA ARG A 109 13.88 5.95 1.92
C ARG A 109 13.53 5.47 0.51
N GLU A 110 14.45 4.76 -0.12
CA GLU A 110 14.28 4.23 -1.48
C GLU A 110 13.12 3.22 -1.55
N GLN A 111 13.02 2.34 -0.55
CA GLN A 111 11.95 1.33 -0.50
C GLN A 111 10.57 1.96 -0.31
N ILE A 112 10.44 2.95 0.57
CA ILE A 112 9.19 3.67 0.80
C ILE A 112 8.76 4.44 -0.45
N ALA A 113 9.70 5.16 -1.08
CA ALA A 113 9.45 5.89 -2.32
C ALA A 113 8.95 4.93 -3.43
N ASP A 114 9.64 3.81 -3.63
CA ASP A 114 9.28 2.80 -4.64
C ASP A 114 7.86 2.23 -4.40
N ILE A 115 7.49 1.93 -3.15
CA ILE A 115 6.12 1.47 -2.83
C ILE A 115 5.07 2.52 -3.22
N ILE A 116 5.32 3.79 -2.90
CA ILE A 116 4.38 4.89 -3.18
C ILE A 116 4.26 5.14 -4.68
N ILE A 117 5.39 5.30 -5.36
CA ILE A 117 5.50 5.56 -6.81
C ILE A 117 4.85 4.43 -7.61
N LEU A 118 5.12 3.16 -7.24
CA LEU A 118 4.58 2.01 -7.94
C LEU A 118 3.06 1.91 -7.80
N ALA A 119 2.49 2.18 -6.62
CA ALA A 119 1.05 2.17 -6.43
C ALA A 119 0.34 3.26 -7.25
N GLY A 120 0.91 4.47 -7.32
CA GLY A 120 0.40 5.56 -8.15
C GLY A 120 0.54 5.26 -9.66
N ASN A 121 1.65 4.65 -10.06
CA ASN A 121 1.89 4.23 -11.44
C ASN A 121 0.88 3.17 -11.89
N LYS A 122 0.57 2.18 -11.05
CA LYS A 122 -0.47 1.17 -11.32
C LYS A 122 -1.87 1.79 -11.49
N LYS A 123 -2.12 2.97 -10.93
CA LYS A 123 -3.34 3.77 -11.16
C LYS A 123 -3.29 4.67 -12.40
N GLY A 124 -2.12 4.80 -13.02
CA GLY A 124 -1.86 5.69 -14.15
C GLY A 124 -1.70 7.15 -13.75
N TYR A 125 -1.31 7.45 -12.50
CA TYR A 125 -1.19 8.82 -12.00
C TYR A 125 0.21 9.42 -12.16
N ASN A 126 1.23 8.59 -12.31
CA ASN A 126 2.62 9.01 -12.49
C ASN A 126 3.38 8.03 -13.37
N ALA A 127 4.49 8.50 -13.95
CA ALA A 127 5.47 7.63 -14.59
C ALA A 127 6.21 6.78 -13.55
N VAL A 128 6.83 5.68 -13.98
CA VAL A 128 7.57 4.78 -13.09
C VAL A 128 8.82 5.42 -12.48
N ASP A 129 9.35 6.43 -13.16
CA ASP A 129 10.55 7.22 -12.79
C ASP A 129 10.22 8.62 -12.27
N GLU A 130 8.93 8.95 -12.09
CA GLU A 130 8.47 10.20 -11.50
C GLU A 130 8.35 10.04 -9.97
N ASP A 131 9.29 10.62 -9.23
CA ASP A 131 9.22 10.66 -7.76
C ASP A 131 8.16 11.65 -7.28
N VAL A 132 6.93 11.15 -7.16
CA VAL A 132 5.78 11.93 -6.68
C VAL A 132 5.82 12.27 -5.20
N THR A 133 6.86 11.87 -4.46
CA THR A 133 6.94 12.13 -3.02
C THR A 133 7.95 13.22 -2.65
N GLU A 134 8.85 13.58 -3.57
CA GLU A 134 9.97 14.50 -3.34
C GLU A 134 9.52 15.86 -2.79
N GLU A 135 8.39 16.40 -3.25
CA GLU A 135 7.89 17.72 -2.83
C GLU A 135 7.63 17.83 -1.32
N TRP A 136 7.24 16.74 -0.67
CA TRP A 136 6.83 16.73 0.75
C TRP A 136 7.79 15.98 1.66
N ARG A 137 8.83 15.35 1.12
CA ARG A 137 9.69 14.43 1.87
C ARG A 137 10.69 15.20 2.74
N GLU A 138 10.73 14.89 4.03
CA GLU A 138 11.71 15.45 4.98
C GLU A 138 12.77 14.42 5.44
N TRP A 139 12.60 13.15 5.04
CA TRP A 139 13.54 12.06 5.27
C TRP A 139 14.38 11.78 4.03
#